data_AF-A0A3Q2XMX7-F1
#
_entry.id   AF-A0A3Q2XMX7-F1
#
_cell.length_a   1.000
_cell.length_b   1.000
_cell.length_c   1.000
_cell.angle_alpha   90.00
_cell.angle_beta   90.00
_cell.angle_gamma   90.00
#
_symmetry.space_group_name_H-M   'P 1'
#
loop_
_entity.id
_entity.type
_entity.pdbx_description
1 polymer ?
#
loop_
_entity_poly.entity_id
_entity_poly.type
_entity_poly.pdbx_seq_one_letter_code
_entity_poly.pdbx_strand_id
1 'polypeptide(L)'
;MSFFSFGQSAEIDVVLNDAETRKKAEHKTEDGKKDKYFLFYDGETVSGRVNVTLKSPGKRLEHQGIKIEFVGQIGKEIIHSAIQSHVSVV
;
A
#
# COMPACT_ATOMS: atom_id res chain seq x y z
N MET A 1 -26.71 -12.36 -18.90
CA MET A 1 -27.44 -12.15 -17.64
C MET A 1 -26.75 -11.05 -16.87
N SER A 2 -27.40 -9.90 -16.74
CA SER A 2 -26.87 -8.70 -16.10
C SER A 2 -26.85 -8.84 -14.58
N PHE A 3 -25.71 -8.55 -13.93
CA PHE A 3 -25.62 -8.35 -12.49
C PHE A 3 -25.06 -6.94 -12.23
N PHE A 4 -25.89 -5.92 -12.45
CA PHE A 4 -25.73 -4.64 -11.77
C PHE A 4 -26.17 -4.84 -10.31
N SER A 5 -25.35 -5.54 -9.52
CA SER A 5 -25.41 -5.44 -8.07
C SER A 5 -24.62 -4.19 -7.71
N PHE A 6 -25.31 -3.13 -7.27
CA PHE A 6 -24.66 -2.02 -6.58
C PHE A 6 -23.93 -2.62 -5.36
N GLY A 7 -22.65 -2.87 -5.57
CA GLY A 7 -21.88 -3.86 -4.83
C GLY A 7 -21.84 -3.57 -3.34
N GLN A 8 -21.94 -4.63 -2.54
CA GLN A 8 -21.48 -4.61 -1.15
C GLN A 8 -20.08 -3.99 -1.14
N SER A 9 -19.94 -2.81 -0.56
CA SER A 9 -18.68 -2.07 -0.57
C SER A 9 -18.10 -2.12 0.84
N ALA A 10 -16.85 -2.56 0.93
CA ALA A 10 -16.03 -2.50 2.13
C ALA A 10 -14.88 -1.53 1.89
N GLU A 11 -14.43 -0.90 2.96
CA GLU A 11 -13.19 -0.16 3.04
C GLU A 11 -12.12 -1.07 3.66
N ILE A 12 -10.91 -1.03 3.11
CA ILE A 12 -9.80 -1.89 3.53
C ILE A 12 -8.66 -1.00 3.98
N ASP A 13 -8.23 -1.19 5.22
CA ASP A 13 -7.09 -0.50 5.79
C ASP A 13 -6.05 -1.51 6.26
N VAL A 14 -4.77 -1.22 6.00
CA VAL A 14 -3.65 -2.03 6.49
C VAL A 14 -2.90 -1.22 7.53
N VAL A 15 -2.79 -1.78 8.74
CA VAL A 15 -2.12 -1.13 9.87
C VAL A 15 -0.94 -1.99 10.31
N LEU A 16 0.26 -1.42 10.30
CA LEU A 16 1.46 -2.09 10.81
C LEU A 16 1.44 -2.13 12.34
N ASN A 17 1.98 -3.21 12.92
CA ASN A 17 2.03 -3.37 14.38
C ASN A 17 2.82 -2.25 15.08
N ASP A 18 3.80 -1.67 14.40
CA ASP A 18 4.69 -0.63 14.91
C ASP A 18 4.54 0.70 14.13
N ALA A 19 3.37 0.95 13.55
CA ALA A 19 3.10 2.13 12.72
C ALA A 19 3.42 3.50 13.40
N GLU A 20 3.37 3.57 14.72
CA GLU A 20 3.64 4.81 15.48
C GLU A 20 5.14 5.06 15.68
N THR A 21 5.92 4.00 15.89
CA THR A 21 7.35 4.09 16.24
C THR A 21 8.27 3.85 15.05
N ARG A 22 7.77 3.20 13.99
CA ARG A 22 8.55 2.87 12.80
C ARG A 22 8.98 4.12 12.04
N LYS A 23 10.25 4.11 11.62
CA LYS A 23 10.86 5.20 10.85
C LYS A 23 10.11 5.40 9.53
N LYS A 24 10.00 6.67 9.13
CA LYS A 24 9.44 7.07 7.85
C LYS A 24 10.49 7.76 6.99
N ALA A 25 10.49 7.47 5.70
CA ALA A 25 11.35 8.11 4.72
C ALA A 25 10.50 9.01 3.80
N GLU A 26 11.06 10.15 3.42
CA GLU A 26 10.46 11.03 2.42
C GLU A 26 10.77 10.49 1.03
N HIS A 27 9.73 10.32 0.20
CA HIS A 27 9.87 9.90 -1.18
C HIS A 27 9.12 10.90 -2.08
N LYS A 28 9.81 11.36 -3.12
CA LYS A 28 9.24 12.29 -4.09
C LYS A 28 8.52 11.49 -5.17
N THR A 29 7.22 11.72 -5.31
CA THR A 29 6.40 11.14 -6.37
C THR A 29 6.57 11.92 -7.67
N GLU A 30 6.14 11.34 -8.80
CA GLU A 30 6.23 11.96 -10.14
C GLU A 30 5.59 13.35 -10.21
N ASP A 31 4.47 13.55 -9.49
CA ASP A 31 3.76 14.84 -9.39
C ASP A 31 4.55 15.91 -8.62
N GLY A 32 5.77 15.59 -8.18
CA GLY A 32 6.65 16.47 -7.41
C GLY A 32 6.28 16.60 -5.94
N LYS A 33 5.23 15.91 -5.50
CA LYS A 33 4.82 15.84 -4.09
C LYS A 33 5.82 15.00 -3.30
N LYS A 34 5.97 15.35 -2.04
CA LYS A 34 6.83 14.63 -1.11
C LYS A 34 5.96 13.95 -0.06
N ASP A 35 5.91 12.63 -0.12
CA ASP A 35 5.11 11.82 0.79
C ASP A 35 6.01 11.01 1.72
N LYS A 36 5.51 10.70 2.91
CA LYS A 36 6.24 9.94 3.92
C LYS A 36 5.73 8.50 3.96
N TYR A 37 6.63 7.55 3.70
CA TYR A 37 6.33 6.12 3.70
C TYR A 37 7.10 5.41 4.82
N PHE A 38 6.58 4.27 5.28
CA PHE A 38 7.30 3.42 6.23
C PHE A 38 8.59 2.88 5.61
N LEU A 39 9.68 2.96 6.36
CA LEU A 39 10.99 2.49 5.93
C LEU A 39 11.24 1.09 6.49
N PHE A 40 11.61 0.17 5.59
CA PHE A 40 12.03 -1.19 5.90
C PHE A 40 13.42 -1.45 5.33
N TYR A 41 14.19 -2.28 6.02
CA TYR A 41 15.47 -2.80 5.55
C TYR A 41 15.38 -4.30 5.28
N ASP A 42 16.37 -4.82 4.57
CA ASP A 42 16.45 -6.25 4.30
C ASP A 42 16.48 -7.06 5.60
N GLY A 43 15.77 -8.19 5.60
CA GLY A 43 15.57 -9.05 6.78
C GLY A 43 14.56 -8.54 7.81
N GLU A 44 13.99 -7.34 7.68
CA GLU A 44 12.96 -6.87 8.62
C GLU A 44 11.62 -7.60 8.42
N THR A 45 10.96 -7.92 9.53
CA THR A 45 9.61 -8.50 9.50
C THR A 45 8.56 -7.42 9.24
N VAL A 46 7.74 -7.64 8.21
CA VAL A 46 6.54 -6.86 7.92
C VAL A 46 5.35 -7.58 8.56
N SER A 47 4.75 -6.99 9.60
CA SER A 47 3.59 -7.56 10.29
C SER A 47 2.57 -6.48 10.67
N GLY A 48 1.30 -6.87 10.68
CA GLY A 48 0.21 -5.93 10.92
C GLY A 48 -1.16 -6.59 10.89
N ARG A 49 -2.19 -5.75 10.80
CA ARG A 49 -3.59 -6.13 10.71
C ARG A 49 -4.23 -5.52 9.48
N VAL A 50 -5.10 -6.30 8.84
CA VAL A 50 -6.01 -5.80 7.80
C VAL A 50 -7.37 -5.58 8.44
N ASN A 51 -7.86 -4.34 8.39
CA ASN A 51 -9.20 -3.99 8.82
C ASN A 51 -10.12 -3.98 7.59
N VAL A 52 -11.28 -4.61 7.70
CA VAL A 52 -12.31 -4.63 6.66
C VAL A 52 -13.58 -4.02 7.23
N THR A 53 -13.89 -2.81 6.81
CA THR A 53 -15.03 -2.04 7.33
C THR A 53 -16.16 -2.05 6.31
N LEU A 54 -17.31 -2.64 6.66
CA LEU A 54 -18.46 -2.67 5.78
C LEU A 54 -19.14 -1.30 5.71
N LYS A 55 -19.27 -0.72 4.52
CA LYS A 55 -19.91 0.59 4.35
C LYS A 55 -21.40 0.59 4.68
N SER A 56 -22.03 -0.58 4.66
CA SER A 56 -23.43 -0.78 5.08
C SER A 56 -23.47 -1.72 6.28
N PRO A 57 -23.65 -1.20 7.51
CA PRO A 57 -23.78 -2.02 8.70
C PRO A 57 -24.90 -3.06 8.56
N GLY A 58 -24.65 -4.28 9.04
CA GLY A 58 -25.63 -5.37 9.01
C GLY A 58 -25.80 -6.08 7.66
N LYS A 59 -25.22 -5.57 6.57
CA LYS A 59 -25.11 -6.34 5.32
C LYS A 59 -23.95 -7.32 5.41
N ARG A 60 -24.11 -8.52 4.85
CA ARG A 60 -23.02 -9.48 4.70
C ARG A 60 -22.13 -9.07 3.53
N LEU A 61 -20.84 -9.43 3.58
CA LEU A 61 -19.90 -9.32 2.46
C LEU A 61 -19.59 -10.74 1.98
N GLU A 62 -20.08 -11.11 0.82
CA GLU A 62 -19.80 -12.42 0.22
C GLU A 62 -18.49 -12.37 -0.57
N HIS A 63 -17.52 -13.24 -0.24
CA HIS A 63 -16.22 -13.29 -0.90
C HIS A 63 -15.71 -14.73 -1.04
N GLN A 64 -14.83 -14.98 -2.02
CA GLN A 64 -14.21 -16.29 -2.25
C GLN A 64 -12.90 -16.49 -1.48
N GLY A 65 -12.36 -15.41 -0.90
CA GLY A 65 -11.15 -15.43 -0.08
C GLY A 65 -10.62 -14.01 0.11
N ILE A 66 -9.87 -13.81 1.19
CA ILE A 66 -9.15 -12.57 1.44
C ILE A 66 -7.67 -12.92 1.48
N LYS A 67 -6.87 -12.21 0.69
CA LYS A 67 -5.43 -12.42 0.59
C LYS A 67 -4.73 -11.09 0.79
N ILE A 68 -3.61 -11.12 1.49
CA ILE A 68 -2.64 -10.04 1.56
C ILE A 68 -1.34 -10.52 0.94
N GLU A 69 -0.70 -9.66 0.16
CA GLU A 69 0.58 -9.94 -0.49
C GLU A 69 1.54 -8.79 -0.23
N PHE A 70 2.78 -9.12 0.09
CA PHE A 70 3.87 -8.19 0.09
C PHE A 70 4.57 -8.29 -1.27
N VAL A 71 4.51 -7.23 -2.08
CA VAL A 71 4.97 -7.23 -3.47
C VAL A 71 6.03 -6.16 -3.65
N GLY A 72 7.19 -6.56 -4.18
CA GLY A 72 8.20 -5.66 -4.73
C GLY A 72 8.24 -5.81 -6.24
N GLN A 73 8.09 -4.71 -6.97
CA GLN A 73 8.14 -4.71 -8.44
C GLN A 73 9.09 -3.61 -8.92
N ILE A 74 9.81 -3.89 -10.00
CA ILE A 74 10.56 -2.87 -10.74
C ILE A 74 9.64 -2.31 -11.83
N GLY A 75 9.16 -1.09 -11.62
CA GLY A 75 8.44 -0.31 -12.62
C GLY A 75 9.38 0.60 -13.43
N LYS A 76 8.90 1.10 -14.58
CA LYS A 76 9.63 2.07 -15.42
C LYS A 76 10.04 3.34 -14.63
N GLU A 77 9.23 3.71 -13.64
CA GLU A 77 9.40 4.86 -12.73
C GLU A 77 10.58 4.70 -11.75
N ILE A 78 10.77 3.51 -11.17
CA ILE A 78 11.90 3.22 -10.27
C ILE A 78 13.23 3.33 -11.02
N ILE A 79 13.27 2.92 -12.29
CA ILE A 79 14.46 3.04 -13.13
C ILE A 79 14.80 4.51 -13.39
N HIS A 80 13.81 5.37 -13.64
CA HIS A 80 14.04 6.80 -13.87
C HIS A 80 14.58 7.52 -12.62
N SER A 81 14.01 7.22 -11.44
CA SER A 81 14.46 7.81 -10.16
C SER A 81 15.86 7.33 -9.77
N ALA A 82 16.16 6.03 -9.93
CA ALA A 82 17.50 5.49 -9.69
C ALA A 82 18.57 6.10 -10.62
N ILE A 83 18.23 6.33 -11.90
CA ILE A 83 19.11 7.00 -12.86
C ILE A 83 19.32 8.48 -12.48
N GLN A 84 18.27 9.23 -12.11
CA GLN A 84 18.43 10.62 -11.66
C GLN A 84 19.27 10.75 -10.37
N SER A 85 19.16 9.79 -9.46
CA SER A 85 19.97 9.76 -8.23
C SER A 85 21.46 9.54 -8.52
N HIS A 86 21.81 8.76 -9.55
CA HIS A 86 23.20 8.58 -9.99
C HIS A 86 23.73 9.75 -10.82
N VAL A 87 22.87 10.51 -11.50
CA VAL A 87 23.26 11.66 -12.32
C VAL A 87 23.43 12.95 -11.50
N SER A 88 22.89 13.01 -10.27
CA SER A 88 23.03 14.18 -9.38
C SER A 88 24.33 14.20 -8.55
N VAL A 89 25.32 13.36 -8.88
CA VAL A 89 26.66 13.37 -8.27
C VAL A 89 27.70 13.83 -9.30
N VAL A 90 27.61 15.09 -9.74
CA VAL A 90 28.70 15.88 -10.34
C VAL A 90 28.51 17.34 -9.97
#